data_AF-A0AA48H7S3-F1
#
_entry.id   AF-A0AA48H7S3-F1
#
_cell.length_a   1.000
_cell.length_b   1.000
_cell.length_c   1.000
_cell.angle_alpha   90.00
_cell.angle_beta   90.00
_cell.angle_gamma   90.00
#
_symmetry.space_group_name_H-M   'P 1'
#
loop_
_entity.id
_entity.type
_entity.pdbx_description
1 polymer ?
#
loop_
_entity_poly.entity_id
_entity_poly.type
_entity_poly.pdbx_seq_one_letter_code
_entity_poly.pdbx_strand_id
1 'polypeptide(L)' 'METGSDVMVWLADAERELKKIPFFVRGKAKRNTEKFAAERGVTQISVDTLYEAKAHYAR' A
#
# COMPACT_ATOMS: atom_id res chain seq x y z
N MET A 1 12.19 6.15 23.85
CA MET A 1 10.99 6.61 23.13
C MET A 1 11.07 6.01 21.74
N GLU A 2 10.47 4.84 21.53
CA GLU A 2 10.45 4.23 20.21
C GLU A 2 9.47 5.01 19.35
N THR A 3 10.01 5.70 18.34
CA THR A 3 9.22 6.27 17.27
C THR A 3 8.52 5.11 16.59
N GLY A 4 7.23 4.91 16.90
CA GLY A 4 6.39 3.95 16.24
C GLY A 4 6.32 4.31 14.77
N SER A 5 7.25 3.78 13.98
CA SER A 5 7.05 3.58 12.56
C SER A 5 5.74 2.82 12.48
N ASP A 6 4.70 3.44 11.94
CA ASP A 6 3.42 2.79 11.69
C ASP A 6 3.72 1.65 10.70
N VAL A 7 3.98 0.46 11.25
CA VAL A 7 4.44 -0.69 10.47
C VAL A 7 3.24 -1.16 9.68
N MET A 8 3.11 -0.64 8.47
CA MET A 8 2.11 -1.11 7.52
C MET A 8 2.42 -2.56 7.14
N VAL A 9 1.53 -3.46 7.56
CA VAL A 9 1.66 -4.89 7.28
C VAL A 9 1.00 -5.18 5.94
N TRP A 10 1.81 -5.49 4.92
CA TRP A 10 1.28 -5.99 3.66
C TRP A 10 0.86 -7.45 3.83
N LEU A 11 -0.39 -7.76 3.49
CA LEU A 11 -0.83 -9.14 3.41
C LEU A 11 -0.16 -9.84 2.22
N ALA A 12 0.11 -11.14 2.35
CA ALA A 12 0.83 -11.90 1.33
C ALA A 12 0.20 -11.75 -0.07
N ASP A 13 -1.13 -11.70 -0.14
CA ASP A 13 -1.89 -11.57 -1.37
C ASP A 13 -1.68 -10.17 -2.00
N ALA A 14 -1.64 -9.13 -1.18
CA ALA A 14 -1.36 -7.76 -1.60
C ALA A 14 0.07 -7.61 -2.09
N GLU A 15 1.05 -8.26 -1.44
CA GLU A 15 2.44 -8.28 -1.91
C GLU A 15 2.58 -8.98 -3.26
N ARG A 16 1.87 -10.10 -3.47
CA ARG A 16 1.84 -10.80 -4.76
C ARG A 16 1.22 -9.92 -5.84
N GLU A 17 0.14 -9.22 -5.54
CA GLU A 17 -0.51 -8.31 -6.48
C GLU A 17 0.40 -7.10 -6.82
N LEU A 18 1.03 -6.50 -5.80
CA LEU A 18 2.01 -5.42 -5.98
C LEU A 18 3.18 -5.83 -6.88
N LYS A 19 3.63 -7.09 -6.80
CA LYS A 19 4.71 -7.62 -7.66
C LYS A 19 4.32 -7.65 -9.15
N LYS A 20 3.04 -7.71 -9.51
CA LYS A 20 2.58 -7.61 -10.90
C LYS A 20 2.77 -6.21 -11.49
N ILE A 21 2.90 -5.18 -10.65
CA ILE A 21 3.18 -3.81 -11.09
C ILE A 21 4.64 -3.73 -11.59
N PRO A 22 4.90 -3.15 -12.79
CA PRO A 22 6.25 -2.99 -13.32
C PRO A 22 7.20 -2.29 -12.34
N PHE A 23 8.45 -2.75 -12.25
CA PHE A 23 9.38 -2.33 -11.19
C PHE A 23 9.60 -0.80 -11.15
N PHE A 24 9.62 -0.14 -12.33
CA PHE A 24 9.83 1.30 -12.45
C PHE A 24 8.68 2.14 -11.87
N VAL A 25 7.48 1.57 -11.69
CA VAL A 25 6.33 2.22 -11.02
C VAL A 25 5.95 1.58 -9.69
N ARG A 26 6.45 0.37 -9.38
CA ARG A 26 6.08 -0.39 -8.18
C ARG A 26 6.36 0.38 -6.88
N GLY A 27 7.49 1.08 -6.78
CA GLY A 27 7.82 1.87 -5.59
C GLY A 27 6.84 3.02 -5.34
N LYS A 28 6.35 3.67 -6.41
CA LYS A 28 5.31 4.70 -6.32
C LYS A 28 3.97 4.08 -5.90
N ALA A 29 3.60 2.95 -6.50
CA ALA A 29 2.37 2.24 -6.13
C ALA A 29 2.37 1.84 -4.64
N LYS A 30 3.46 1.26 -4.14
CA LYS A 30 3.63 0.88 -2.73
C LYS A 30 3.40 2.07 -1.79
N ARG A 31 4.11 3.17 -2.02
CA ARG A 31 4.02 4.39 -1.18
C ARG A 31 2.62 5.01 -1.21
N ASN A 32 1.99 5.03 -2.38
CA ASN A 32 0.63 5.54 -2.52
C ASN A 32 -0.38 4.69 -1.73
N THR A 33 -0.24 3.37 -1.76
CA THR A 33 -1.07 2.46 -0.97
C THR A 33 -0.83 2.60 0.53
N GLU A 34 0.43 2.70 0.96
CA GLU A 34 0.76 2.92 2.38
C GLU A 34 0.19 4.25 2.89
N LYS A 35 0.33 5.32 2.10
CA LYS A 35 -0.25 6.62 2.43
C LYS A 35 -1.79 6.56 2.50
N PHE A 36 -2.42 5.92 1.52
CA PHE A 36 -3.87 5.74 1.49
C PHE A 36 -4.38 4.94 2.70
N ALA A 37 -3.65 3.89 3.09
CA ALA A 37 -3.97 3.07 4.25
C ALA A 37 -3.83 3.88 5.55
N ALA A 38 -2.72 4.62 5.71
CA ALA A 38 -2.48 5.48 6.87
C ALA A 38 -3.57 6.56 7.05
N GLU A 39 -3.97 7.23 5.96
CA GLU A 39 -5.04 8.25 5.98
C GLU A 39 -6.40 7.69 6.43
N ARG A 40 -6.60 6.37 6.32
CA ARG A 40 -7.81 5.65 6.72
C ARG A 40 -7.67 4.88 8.03
N GLY A 41 -6.51 4.96 8.70
CA GLY A 41 -6.22 4.17 9.90
C GLY A 41 -6.14 2.66 9.65
N VAL A 42 -5.88 2.25 8.40
CA VAL A 42 -5.69 0.85 8.02
C VAL A 42 -4.22 0.50 8.18
N THR A 43 -3.92 -0.47 9.04
CA THR A 43 -2.55 -0.94 9.29
C THR A 43 -2.20 -2.22 8.53
N GLN A 44 -3.21 -2.92 8.00
CA GLN A 44 -3.05 -4.13 7.19
C GLN A 44 -3.48 -3.86 5.75
N ILE A 45 -2.53 -3.90 4.82
CA ILE A 45 -2.77 -3.63 3.41
C ILE A 45 -3.20 -4.92 2.73
N SER A 46 -4.48 -4.99 2.37
CA SER A 46 -5.06 -6.06 1.56
C SER A 46 -4.97 -5.73 0.06
N VAL A 47 -5.36 -6.71 -0.77
CA VAL A 47 -5.52 -6.51 -2.21
C VAL A 47 -6.56 -5.41 -2.49
N ASP A 48 -7.64 -5.35 -1.72
CA ASP A 48 -8.67 -4.32 -1.85
C ASP A 48 -8.10 -2.93 -1.57
N THR A 49 -7.34 -2.77 -0.47
CA THR A 49 -6.68 -1.50 -0.13
C THR A 49 -5.73 -1.04 -1.25
N LEU A 50 -4.99 -1.98 -1.87
CA LEU A 50 -4.13 -1.69 -3.02
C LEU A 50 -4.94 -1.18 -4.23
N TYR A 51 -6.08 -1.81 -4.53
CA TYR A 51 -6.94 -1.40 -5.64
C TYR A 51 -7.66 -0.07 -5.38
N GLU A 52 -8.16 0.16 -4.17
CA GLU A 52 -8.75 1.44 -3.77
C GLU A 52 -7.73 2.57 -3.86
N ALA A 53 -6.51 2.35 -3.37
CA ALA A 53 -5.43 3.31 -3.50
C ALA A 53 -5.11 3.59 -4.97
N LYS A 54 -5.01 2.55 -5.81
CA LYS A 54 -4.79 2.72 -7.25
C LYS A 54 -5.89 3.58 -7.88
N ALA A 55 -7.16 3.34 -7.56
CA ALA A 55 -8.28 4.14 -8.06
C ALA A 55 -8.23 5.60 -7.55
N HIS A 56 -7.82 5.82 -6.30
CA HIS A 56 -7.66 7.15 -5.71
C HIS A 56 -6.57 7.98 -6.42
N TYR A 57 -5.43 7.36 -6.74
CA TYR A 57 -4.26 8.01 -7.33
C TYR A 57 -4.19 7.95 -8.86
N ALA A 58 -5.16 7.33 -9.54
CA ALA A 58 -5.23 7.25 -11.00
C ALA A 58 -5.74 8.55 -11.68
N ARG A 59 -5.89 9.63 -10.90
CA ARG A 59 -6.23 10.96 -11.41
C ARG A 59 -5.02 11.69 -11.99
#